data_AF-A0A645J4X2-F1
#
_entry.id   AF-A0A645J4X2-F1
#
_cell.length_a   1.000
_cell.length_b   1.000
_cell.length_c   1.000
_cell.angle_alpha   90.00
_cell.angle_beta   90.00
_cell.angle_gamma   90.00
#
_symmetry.space_group_name_H-M   'P 1'
#
loop_
_entity.id
_entity.type
_entity.pdbx_description
1 polymer ?
#
loop_
_entity_poly.entity_id
_entity_poly.type
_entity_poly.pdbx_seq_one_letter_code
_entity_poly.pdbx_strand_id
1 'polypeptide(L)' 'MVKAANVTLVGKEKIGSGLVTVMVRGDVGAVKASVDAGAAAAKRVGELYSVHVIPRPHEDVESILLK' A
#
# COMPACT_ATOMS: atom_id res chain seq x y z
N MET A 1 -3.96 6.56 4.18
CA MET A 1 -2.63 5.94 4.31
C MET A 1 -1.71 6.81 5.18
N VAL A 2 -0.82 7.65 4.65
CA VAL A 2 0.18 8.41 5.46
C VAL A 2 -0.38 9.35 6.54
N LYS A 3 -1.65 9.78 6.43
CA LYS A 3 -2.33 10.60 7.45
C LYS A 3 -2.95 9.78 8.59
N ALA A 4 -3.09 8.47 8.41
CA ALA A 4 -3.82 7.60 9.33
C ALA A 4 -2.90 6.84 10.30
N ALA A 5 -1.65 6.62 9.91
CA ALA A 5 -0.65 5.97 10.74
C ALA A 5 0.76 6.42 10.34
N ASN A 6 1.73 6.19 11.22
CA ASN A 6 3.14 6.47 10.96
C ASN A 6 3.71 5.44 9.96
N VAL A 7 3.54 5.72 8.67
CA VAL A 7 4.04 4.91 7.56
C VAL A 7 4.69 5.79 6.50
N THR A 8 5.69 5.24 5.83
CA THR A 8 6.38 5.90 4.72
C THR A 8 5.78 5.44 3.39
N LEU A 9 5.45 6.40 2.52
CA LEU A 9 5.05 6.10 1.15
C LEU A 9 6.31 5.72 0.36
N VAL A 10 6.35 4.50 -0.17
CA VAL A 10 7.46 4.03 -1.00
C VAL A 10 7.27 4.52 -2.44
N GLY A 11 6.07 4.34 -2.97
CA GLY A 11 5.80 4.74 -4.34
C GLY A 11 4.42 4.33 -4.82
N LYS A 12 4.16 4.65 -6.08
CA LYS A 12 2.98 4.23 -6.83
C LYS A 12 3.46 3.53 -8.10
N GLU A 13 2.92 2.35 -8.34
CA GLU A 13 3.25 1.55 -9.53
C GLU A 13 2.04 1.47 -10.46
N LYS A 14 2.29 1.65 -11.76
CA LYS A 14 1.25 1.61 -12.79
C LYS A 14 1.55 0.47 -13.75
N ILE A 15 0.75 -0.58 -13.68
CA ILE A 15 0.93 -1.78 -14.51
C ILE A 15 0.16 -1.74 -15.84
N GLY A 16 -0.55 -0.63 -16.12
CA GLY A 16 -1.42 -0.49 -17.29
C GLY A 16 -2.89 -0.81 -16.98
N SER A 17 -3.75 -0.74 -18.00
CA SER A 17 -5.20 -1.03 -17.90
C SER A 17 -5.95 -0.25 -16.80
N GLY A 18 -5.46 0.94 -16.43
CA GLY A 18 -6.03 1.75 -15.35
C GLY A 18 -5.70 1.26 -13.93
N LEU A 19 -4.90 0.21 -13.78
CA LEU A 19 -4.52 -0.33 -12.47
C LEU A 19 -3.31 0.41 -11.90
N VAL A 20 -3.49 0.95 -10.70
CA VAL A 20 -2.46 1.67 -9.95
C VAL A 20 -2.37 1.09 -8.55
N THR A 21 -1.17 0.65 -8.18
CA THR A 21 -0.87 0.09 -6.86
C THR A 21 -0.06 1.09 -6.05
N VAL A 22 -0.45 1.33 -4.81
CA VAL A 22 0.28 2.21 -3.89
C VAL A 22 0.89 1.38 -2.78
N MET A 23 2.18 1.58 -2.51
CA MET A 23 2.94 0.80 -1.52
C MET A 23 3.40 1.69 -0.36
N VAL A 24 3.24 1.17 0.86
CA VAL A 24 3.66 1.84 2.09
C VAL A 24 4.48 0.89 2.97
N ARG A 25 5.42 1.42 3.73
CA ARG A 25 6.28 0.68 4.67
C ARG A 25 6.17 1.25 6.08
N GLY A 26 6.36 0.40 7.08
CA GLY A 26 6.33 0.74 8.49
C GLY A 26 6.07 -0.50 9.34
N ASP A 27 5.81 -0.29 10.64
CA ASP A 27 5.44 -1.36 11.55
C ASP A 27 4.13 -2.03 11.13
N VAL A 28 4.01 -3.34 11.33
CA VAL A 28 2.85 -4.14 10.88
C VAL A 28 1.52 -3.53 11.34
N GLY A 29 1.44 -3.04 12.58
CA GLY A 29 0.25 -2.38 13.11
C GLY A 29 -0.07 -1.05 12.42
N ALA A 30 0.96 -0.23 12.15
CA ALA A 30 0.81 1.03 11.44
C ALA A 30 0.40 0.82 9.98
N VAL A 31 1.02 -0.16 9.31
CA VAL A 31 0.67 -0.53 7.92
C VAL A 31 -0.77 -1.02 7.84
N LYS A 32 -1.23 -1.87 8.76
CA LYS A 32 -2.62 -2.35 8.76
C LYS A 32 -3.62 -1.20 8.91
N ALA A 33 -3.44 -0.33 9.89
CA ALA A 33 -4.30 0.84 10.08
C ALA A 33 -4.28 1.81 8.89
N SER A 34 -3.10 2.05 8.32
CA SER A 34 -2.94 2.90 7.13
C SER A 34 -3.70 2.36 5.92
N VAL A 35 -3.60 1.05 5.70
CA VAL A 35 -4.19 0.33 4.58
C VAL A 35 -5.72 0.26 4.71
N ASP A 36 -6.25 -0.01 5.91
CA ASP A 36 -7.70 -0.01 6.17
C ASP A 36 -8.32 1.38 5.90
N ALA A 37 -7.67 2.45 6.38
CA ALA A 37 -8.10 3.82 6.11
C ALA A 37 -7.98 4.19 4.61
N GLY A 38 -6.93 3.67 3.94
CA GLY A 38 -6.72 3.86 2.50
C GLY A 38 -7.79 3.18 1.66
N ALA A 39 -8.14 1.93 2.00
CA ALA A 39 -9.17 1.15 1.33
C ALA A 39 -10.54 1.81 1.44
N ALA A 40 -10.91 2.29 2.63
CA ALA A 40 -12.16 3.03 2.83
C ALA A 40 -12.21 4.34 2.02
N ALA A 41 -11.10 5.07 1.92
CA ALA A 41 -11.04 6.27 1.09
C ALA A 41 -11.13 5.93 -0.41
N ALA A 42 -10.42 4.91 -0.87
CA ALA A 42 -10.43 4.47 -2.27
C ALA A 42 -11.83 4.05 -2.73
N LYS A 43 -12.55 3.24 -1.92
CA LYS A 43 -13.93 2.81 -2.21
C LYS A 43 -14.93 3.96 -2.35
N ARG A 44 -14.68 5.10 -1.70
CA ARG A 44 -15.58 6.27 -1.77
C ARG A 44 -15.40 7.10 -3.04
N VAL A 45 -14.19 7.10 -3.59
CA VAL A 45 -13.82 7.98 -4.72
C VAL A 45 -13.77 7.19 -6.04
N GLY A 46 -13.52 5.89 -5.99
CA GLY A 46 -13.44 5.04 -7.17
C GLY A 46 -13.50 3.56 -6.84
N GLU A 47 -12.95 2.74 -7.74
CA GLU A 47 -12.96 1.28 -7.63
C GLU A 47 -11.71 0.76 -6.91
N LEU A 48 -11.91 -0.09 -5.90
CA LEU A 48 -10.82 -0.74 -5.16
C LEU A 48 -10.75 -2.21 -5.56
N TYR A 49 -9.67 -2.58 -6.26
CA TYR A 49 -9.47 -3.95 -6.72
C TYR A 49 -8.91 -4.88 -5.65
N SER A 50 -7.86 -4.46 -4.93
CA SER A 50 -7.18 -5.32 -3.96
C SER A 50 -6.54 -4.53 -2.83
N VAL A 51 -6.45 -5.19 -1.67
CA VAL A 51 -5.83 -4.67 -0.46
C VAL A 51 -5.08 -5.81 0.19
N HIS A 52 -3.80 -5.59 0.52
CA HIS A 52 -3.00 -6.62 1.15
C HIS A 52 -1.92 -6.03 2.06
N VAL A 53 -1.61 -6.75 3.12
CA VAL A 53 -0.54 -6.41 4.08
C VAL A 53 0.37 -7.61 4.19
N ILE A 54 1.66 -7.39 3.96
CA ILE A 54 2.71 -8.40 4.11
C ILE A 54 3.53 -8.02 5.35
N PRO A 55 3.35 -8.70 6.50
CA PRO A 55 4.03 -8.34 7.74
C PRO A 55 5.55 -8.45 7.67
N ARG A 56 6.06 -9.43 6.92
CA ARG A 56 7.48 -9.71 6.76
C ARG A 56 7.78 -10.14 5.32
N PRO A 57 8.00 -9.19 4.40
CA PRO A 57 8.36 -9.53 3.03
C PRO A 57 9.75 -10.18 2.98
N HIS A 58 9.95 -11.12 2.06
CA HIS A 58 11.24 -11.74 1.83
C HIS A 58 12.19 -10.74 1.15
N GLU A 59 13.49 -10.82 1.44
CA GLU A 59 14.50 -9.85 0.94
C GLU A 59 14.56 -9.79 -0.58
N ASP A 60 14.39 -10.93 -1.26
CA ASP A 60 14.35 -10.98 -2.73
C ASP A 60 13.24 -10.10 -3.32
N VAL A 61 12.12 -9.94 -2.60
CA VAL A 61 10.99 -9.11 -3.04
C VAL A 61 11.37 -7.63 -2.98
N GLU A 62 12.28 -7.22 -2.09
CA GLU A 62 12.73 -5.83 -2.00
C GLU A 62 13.59 -5.39 -3.19
N SER A 63 14.25 -6.33 -3.87
CA SER A 63 15.01 -6.04 -5.09
C SER A 63 14.11 -5.73 -6.29
N ILE A 64 12.87 -6.23 -6.27
CA ILE A 64 11.90 -6.12 -7.36
C ILE A 64 10.93 -4.96 -7.11
N LEU A 65 10.60 -4.67 -5.84
CA LEU A 65 9.73 -3.55 -5.49
C LEU A 65 10.49 -2.23 -5.60
N LEU A 66 9.81 -1.20 -6.12
CA LEU A 66 10.36 0.16 -6.24
C LEU A 66 10.85 0.68 -4.88
N LYS A 67 11.97 1.43 -4.93
CA LYS A 67 12.49 2.25 -3.82
C LYS A 67 11.87 3.64 -3.82
#